data_AF-A0AAU9VWX9-F1
#
_entry.id   AF-A0AAU9VWX9-F1
#
_cell.length_a   1.000
_cell.length_b   1.000
_cell.length_c   1.000
_cell.angle_alpha   90.00
_cell.angle_beta   90.00
_cell.angle_gamma   90.00
#
_symmetry.space_group_name_H-M   'P 1'
#
loop_
_entity.id
_entity.type
_entity.pdbx_description
1 polymer ?
#
loop_
_entity_poly.entity_id
_entity_poly.type
_entity_poly.pdbx_seq_one_letter_code
_entity_poly.pdbx_strand_id
1 'polypeptide(L)'
;IGLTKGTFKQRFNQHKVTFRHRKYTNSTELSKYIWQLKDNSVNFNIKWSIIARARPYNNTTKRCDLCLTEKLMIIKFNSNNLLKKRSELISKCSHENKFYLKNI
;
A
#
# COMPACT_ATOMS: atom_id res chain seq x y z
N ILE A 1 -4.94 -0.12 5.40
CA ILE A 1 -5.24 -0.91 4.17
C ILE A 1 -4.14 -0.63 3.15
N GLY A 2 -3.64 -1.66 2.47
CA GLY A 2 -2.64 -1.51 1.42
C GLY A 2 -2.74 -2.63 0.39
N LEU A 3 -2.27 -2.39 -0.83
CA LEU A 3 -2.23 -3.36 -1.92
C LEU A 3 -0.80 -3.89 -2.18
N THR A 4 -0.73 -5.03 -2.86
CA THR A 4 0.51 -5.56 -3.46
C THR A 4 0.16 -6.30 -4.75
N LYS A 5 0.96 -6.09 -5.81
CA LYS A 5 0.86 -6.89 -7.04
C LYS A 5 1.47 -8.28 -6.87
N GLY A 6 2.53 -8.39 -6.05
CA GLY A 6 3.20 -9.64 -5.74
C GLY A 6 2.50 -10.44 -4.64
N THR A 7 3.15 -11.49 -4.16
CA THR A 7 2.58 -12.29 -3.07
C THR A 7 2.55 -11.51 -1.75
N PHE A 8 1.66 -11.91 -0.84
CA PHE A 8 1.63 -11.37 0.53
C PHE A 8 2.99 -11.51 1.21
N LYS A 9 3.67 -12.67 1.05
CA LYS A 9 5.00 -12.93 1.63
C LYS A 9 6.04 -11.91 1.18
N GLN A 10 6.06 -11.56 -0.11
CA GLN A 10 6.98 -10.54 -0.64
C GLN A 10 6.73 -9.17 -0.01
N ARG A 11 5.46 -8.72 0.06
CA ARG A 11 5.10 -7.43 0.66
C ARG A 11 5.41 -7.38 2.15
N PHE A 12 5.13 -8.46 2.86
CA PHE A 12 5.45 -8.60 4.28
C PHE A 12 6.95 -8.50 4.54
N ASN A 13 7.77 -9.18 3.73
CA ASN A 13 9.23 -9.08 3.83
C ASN A 13 9.73 -7.66 3.55
N GLN A 14 9.17 -6.96 2.55
CA GLN A 14 9.48 -5.54 2.30
C GLN A 14 9.16 -4.70 3.54
N HIS A 15 7.99 -4.87 4.15
CA HIS A 15 7.64 -4.14 5.37
C HIS A 15 8.62 -4.40 6.52
N LYS A 16 9.02 -5.66 6.76
CA LYS A 16 10.06 -5.99 7.75
C LYS A 16 11.36 -5.22 7.50
N VAL A 17 11.83 -5.16 6.26
CA VAL A 17 13.03 -4.41 5.89
C VAL A 17 12.85 -2.91 6.19
N THR A 18 11.69 -2.34 5.83
CA THR A 18 11.42 -0.91 6.04
C THR A 18 11.32 -0.53 7.51
N PHE A 19 10.88 -1.44 8.37
CA PHE A 19 10.80 -1.21 9.81
C PHE A 19 12.15 -1.40 10.51
N ARG A 20 13.11 -2.09 9.88
CA ARG A 20 14.46 -2.31 10.41
C ARG A 20 15.42 -1.18 10.05
N HIS A 21 15.35 -0.66 8.82
CA HIS A 21 16.32 0.32 8.32
C HIS A 21 15.69 1.70 8.12
N ARG A 22 16.18 2.70 8.86
CA ARG A 22 15.65 4.07 8.87
C ARG A 22 15.73 4.78 7.51
N LYS A 23 16.67 4.39 6.64
CA LYS A 23 16.74 4.93 5.26
C LYS A 23 15.45 4.70 4.44
N TYR A 24 14.64 3.72 4.81
CA TYR A 24 13.39 3.40 4.13
C TYR A 24 12.14 3.93 4.86
N THR A 25 12.28 4.83 5.84
CA THR A 25 11.14 5.42 6.56
C THR A 25 10.09 5.98 5.61
N ASN A 26 10.50 6.70 4.57
CA ASN A 26 9.60 7.36 3.62
C ASN A 26 9.05 6.45 2.50
N SER A 27 9.36 5.14 2.52
CA SER A 27 8.95 4.20 1.47
C SER A 27 7.44 3.97 1.42
N THR A 28 6.76 4.00 2.56
CA THR A 28 5.30 3.87 2.67
C THR A 28 4.80 4.68 3.85
N GLU A 29 3.53 5.10 3.83
CA GLU A 29 2.90 5.78 4.97
C GLU A 29 2.91 4.93 6.25
N LEU A 30 2.77 3.60 6.11
CA LEU A 30 2.90 2.71 7.25
C LEU A 30 4.32 2.75 7.85
N SER A 31 5.35 2.75 7.00
CA SER A 31 6.75 2.84 7.45
C SER A 31 7.01 4.15 8.20
N LYS A 32 6.50 5.28 7.69
CA LYS A 32 6.60 6.58 8.37
C LYS A 32 5.97 6.54 9.76
N TYR A 33 4.75 6.01 9.85
CA TYR A 33 4.03 5.91 11.10
C TYR A 33 4.72 5.00 12.12
N ILE A 34 5.25 3.85 11.70
CA ILE A 34 6.00 2.95 12.59
C ILE A 34 7.27 3.61 13.13
N TRP A 35 8.00 4.34 12.30
CA TRP A 35 9.18 5.08 12.78
C TRP A 35 8.80 6.22 13.73
N GLN A 36 7.69 6.93 13.47
CA GLN A 36 7.16 7.91 14.42
C GLN A 36 6.84 7.26 15.78
N LEU A 37 6.20 6.10 15.81
CA LEU A 37 5.94 5.38 17.07
C LEU A 37 7.24 5.00 17.79
N LYS A 38 8.23 4.51 17.06
CA LYS A 38 9.56 4.17 17.61
C LYS A 38 10.28 5.39 18.17
N ASP A 39 10.29 6.49 17.43
CA ASP A 39 10.95 7.74 17.83
C ASP A 39 10.29 8.33 19.09
N ASN A 40 8.98 8.11 19.27
CA ASN A 40 8.24 8.48 20.49
C ASN A 40 8.26 7.39 21.59
N SER A 41 9.03 6.30 21.42
CA SER A 41 9.08 5.17 22.37
C SER A 41 7.71 4.56 22.70
N VAL A 42 6.77 4.60 21.76
CA VAL A 42 5.43 4.02 21.92
C VAL A 42 5.47 2.55 21.54
N ASN A 43 5.07 1.68 22.46
CA ASN A 43 4.91 0.25 22.17
C ASN A 43 3.74 0.02 21.23
N PHE A 44 3.93 -0.86 20.24
CA PHE A 44 2.90 -1.18 19.26
C PHE A 44 2.91 -2.66 18.88
N ASN A 45 1.77 -3.16 18.42
CA ASN A 45 1.61 -4.51 17.88
C ASN A 45 0.99 -4.44 16.48
N ILE A 46 1.50 -5.22 15.53
CA ILE A 46 1.03 -5.23 14.14
C ILE A 46 0.49 -6.61 13.80
N LYS A 47 -0.77 -6.68 13.38
CA LYS A 47 -1.40 -7.87 12.80
C LYS A 47 -1.62 -7.69 11.31
N TRP A 48 -1.42 -8.76 10.55
CA TRP A 48 -1.61 -8.76 9.10
C TRP A 48 -2.71 -9.75 8.73
N SER A 49 -3.58 -9.35 7.81
CA SER A 49 -4.60 -10.21 7.22
C SER A 49 -4.79 -9.88 5.74
N ILE A 50 -5.23 -10.88 4.97
CA ILE A 50 -5.59 -10.70 3.56
C ILE A 50 -7.07 -10.34 3.53
N ILE A 51 -7.38 -9.10 3.16
CA ILE A 51 -8.77 -8.61 3.12
C ILE A 51 -9.48 -9.05 1.83
N ALA A 52 -8.77 -9.06 0.70
CA ALA A 52 -9.28 -9.52 -0.58
C ALA A 52 -8.13 -9.92 -1.53
N ARG A 53 -8.48 -10.69 -2.55
CA ARG A 53 -7.61 -10.98 -3.70
C ARG A 53 -8.26 -10.40 -4.96
N ALA A 54 -7.46 -9.75 -5.80
CA ALA A 54 -7.94 -9.10 -7.01
C ALA A 54 -6.91 -9.24 -8.13
N ARG A 55 -7.38 -9.14 -9.39
CA ARG A 55 -6.50 -9.24 -10.55
C ARG A 55 -5.66 -7.96 -10.68
N PRO A 56 -4.37 -8.07 -11.03
CA PRO A 56 -3.54 -6.91 -11.31
C PRO A 56 -4.02 -6.18 -12.57
N TYR A 57 -3.44 -5.00 -12.85
CA TYR A 57 -3.79 -4.24 -14.05
C TYR A 57 -3.64 -5.07 -15.33
N ASN A 58 -4.65 -4.99 -16.19
CA ASN A 58 -4.69 -5.61 -17.51
C ASN A 58 -4.70 -4.51 -18.59
N ASN A 59 -3.74 -4.56 -19.50
CA ASN A 59 -3.57 -3.54 -20.54
C ASN A 59 -4.56 -3.68 -21.71
N THR A 60 -5.16 -4.86 -21.90
CA THR A 60 -6.22 -5.09 -22.90
C THR A 60 -7.53 -4.45 -22.46
N THR A 61 -7.90 -4.63 -21.19
CA THR A 61 -9.16 -4.08 -20.64
C THR A 61 -9.00 -2.69 -20.03
N LYS A 62 -7.76 -2.21 -19.88
CA LYS A 62 -7.38 -0.95 -19.21
C LYS A 62 -7.90 -0.84 -17.76
N ARG A 63 -8.12 -1.98 -17.09
CA ARG A 63 -8.67 -2.04 -15.73
C ARG A 63 -7.65 -2.56 -14.73
N CYS A 64 -7.66 -1.98 -13.53
CA CYS A 64 -6.90 -2.48 -12.37
C CYS A 64 -7.83 -2.83 -11.22
N ASP A 65 -8.26 -4.09 -11.17
CA ASP A 65 -9.13 -4.56 -10.09
C ASP A 65 -8.41 -4.50 -8.74
N LEU A 66 -7.07 -4.62 -8.72
CA LEU A 66 -6.26 -4.45 -7.52
C LEU A 66 -6.40 -3.03 -6.92
N CYS A 67 -6.22 -1.99 -7.72
CA CYS A 67 -6.41 -0.61 -7.25
C CYS A 67 -7.87 -0.32 -6.92
N LEU A 68 -8.81 -0.82 -7.74
CA LEU A 68 -10.23 -0.60 -7.50
C LEU A 68 -10.70 -1.26 -6.19
N THR A 69 -10.25 -2.49 -5.93
CA THR A 69 -10.52 -3.22 -4.68
C THR A 69 -9.90 -2.51 -3.49
N GLU A 70 -8.67 -2.01 -3.60
CA GLU A 70 -8.06 -1.23 -2.51
C GLU A 70 -8.91 0.01 -2.19
N LYS A 71 -9.30 0.78 -3.21
CA LYS A 71 -10.14 1.97 -3.04
C LYS A 71 -11.48 1.63 -2.40
N LEU A 72 -12.15 0.58 -2.88
CA LEU A 72 -13.41 0.10 -2.31
C LEU A 72 -13.26 -0.30 -0.84
N MET A 73 -12.18 -1.02 -0.50
CA MET A 73 -11.92 -1.43 0.89
C MET A 73 -11.60 -0.25 1.80
N ILE A 74 -10.86 0.75 1.31
CA ILE A 74 -10.61 2.01 2.04
C ILE A 74 -11.92 2.77 2.29
N ILE A 75 -12.83 2.80 1.33
CA ILE A 75 -14.14 3.46 1.47
C ILE A 75 -15.02 2.70 2.47
N LYS A 76 -15.04 1.36 2.39
CA LYS A 76 -15.86 0.50 3.27
C LYS A 76 -15.37 0.47 4.72
N PHE A 77 -14.06 0.59 4.96
CA PHE A 77 -13.53 0.69 6.31
C PHE A 77 -13.82 2.08 6.91
N ASN A 78 -14.43 2.09 8.10
CA ASN A 78 -14.77 3.33 8.80
C ASN A 78 -13.55 4.27 8.93
N SER A 79 -13.73 5.53 8.56
CA SER A 79 -12.66 6.48 8.21
C SER A 79 -11.75 6.89 9.36
N ASN A 80 -12.17 6.70 10.60
CA ASN A 80 -11.53 7.35 11.75
C ASN A 80 -10.19 6.71 12.16
N ASN A 81 -9.84 5.53 11.63
CA ASN A 81 -8.64 4.78 12.02
C ASN A 81 -7.72 4.41 10.84
N LEU A 82 -7.83 5.10 9.71
CA LEU A 82 -7.02 4.81 8.52
C LEU A 82 -5.78 5.69 8.44
N LEU A 83 -4.60 5.07 8.34
CA LEU A 83 -3.33 5.76 8.08
C LEU A 83 -3.26 6.38 6.68
N LYS A 84 -4.01 5.86 5.70
CA LYS A 84 -4.01 6.37 4.33
C LYS A 84 -4.85 7.63 4.23
N LYS A 85 -4.32 8.67 3.59
CA LYS A 85 -5.07 9.89 3.27
C LYS A 85 -6.15 9.60 2.22
N ARG A 86 -7.36 10.13 2.40
CA ARG A 86 -8.47 9.93 1.44
C ARG A 86 -8.18 10.52 0.06
N SER A 87 -7.29 11.52 -0.04
CA SER A 87 -6.83 12.05 -1.34
C SER A 87 -6.14 11.00 -2.22
N GLU A 88 -5.59 9.93 -1.64
CA GLU A 88 -5.02 8.81 -2.40
C GLU A 88 -6.07 8.02 -3.19
N LEU A 89 -7.37 8.13 -2.84
CA LEU A 89 -8.45 7.47 -3.58
C LEU A 89 -8.61 8.01 -5.00
N ILE A 90 -8.24 9.28 -5.23
CA ILE A 90 -8.36 9.96 -6.52
C ILE A 90 -7.12 9.71 -7.39
N SER A 91 -6.06 9.11 -6.83
CA SER A 91 -4.82 8.85 -7.56
C SER A 91 -5.02 7.93 -8.77
N LYS A 92 -4.33 8.26 -9.86
CA LYS A 92 -4.24 7.43 -11.06
C LYS A 92 -3.52 6.12 -10.74
N CYS A 93 -3.92 5.04 -11.42
CA CYS A 93 -3.31 3.72 -11.24
C CYS A 93 -1.82 3.74 -11.62
N SER A 94 -0.92 3.62 -10.64
CA SER A 94 0.53 3.55 -10.91
C SER A 94 0.94 2.30 -11.69
N HIS A 95 0.13 1.24 -11.68
CA HIS A 95 0.39 0.03 -12.46
C HIS A 95 0.22 0.22 -13.97
N GLU A 96 -0.55 1.24 -14.37
CA GLU A 96 -0.74 1.62 -15.78
C GLU A 96 0.57 2.12 -16.38
N ASN A 97 1.37 2.86 -15.59
CA ASN A 97 2.66 3.42 -16.00
C ASN A 97 3.69 2.37 -16.43
N LYS A 98 3.53 1.11 -16.02
CA LYS A 98 4.40 0.01 -16.48
C LYS A 98 4.19 -0.33 -17.96
N PHE A 99 3.03 0.02 -18.53
CA PHE A 99 2.64 -0.33 -19.90
C PHE A 99 2.74 0.85 -20.87
N TYR A 100 3.11 2.04 -20.40
CA TYR A 100 3.44 3.17 -21.26
C TYR A 100 4.90 3.09 -21.70
N LEU A 101 5.14 3.40 -22.97
CA LEU A 101 6.48 3.70 -23.47
C LEU A 101 6.96 4.98 -22.79
N LYS A 102 8.18 4.96 -22.26
CA LYS A 102 8.86 6.16 -21.77
C LYS A 102 9.91 6.55 -22.80
N ASN A 103 9.95 7.82 -23.18
CA ASN A 103 11.13 8.35 -23.84
C ASN A 103 12.26 8.32 -22.82
N ILE A 104 13.35 7.64 -23.18
CA ILE A 104 14.61 7.59 -22.41
C ILE A 104 15.39 8.85 -22.75
#